data_AF-A0A815YTY9-F1
#
_entry.id   AF-A0A815YTY9-F1
#
_cell.length_a   1.000
_cell.length_b   1.000
_cell.length_c   1.000
_cell.angle_alpha   90.00
_cell.angle_beta   90.00
_cell.angle_gamma   90.00
#
_symmetry.space_group_name_H-M   'P 1'
#
loop_
_entity.id
_entity.type
_entity.pdbx_description
1 polymer ?
#
loop_
_entity_poly.entity_id
_entity_poly.type
_entity_poly.pdbx_seq_one_letter_code
_entity_poly.pdbx_strand_id
1 'polypeptide(L)'
;VNCAGLYGDIVEQIRIKQQKSSTNTFTIQPRMGQFSVYSPPPGTSPLKSIILPIPTKFTKGVIVYPNLFNQIIVGPTAQTQFDRSQAPIKSDVTRMLHEKINELIPSCSNSNYTRIGSYTGIRPATEHSDYQIHAYSEIQWICCGGIRSTGLTSSLAIGEYIYELVNEMSRERKYPLHCTGYSAERYSQSLDQLKVMFIATPQGLQPKLIMTDSTLTVSAGDIEFTDEINITNLKIECNGELFDVSHSLLKLAWMTTNSSFITPHACSD
;
A
#
# COMPACT_ATOMS: atom_id res chain seq x y z
N VAL A 1 -2.05 -3.69 2.41
CA VAL A 1 -2.74 -2.55 1.75
C VAL A 1 -3.11 -2.96 0.33
N ASN A 2 -4.37 -2.86 -0.05
CA ASN A 2 -4.88 -3.11 -1.40
C ASN A 2 -4.86 -1.82 -2.22
N CYS A 3 -3.97 -1.77 -3.21
CA CYS A 3 -3.86 -0.67 -4.17
C CYS A 3 -3.97 -1.19 -5.61
N ALA A 4 -4.79 -2.22 -5.86
CA ALA A 4 -4.80 -2.97 -7.12
C ALA A 4 -5.52 -2.27 -8.30
N GLY A 5 -5.79 -0.97 -8.20
CA GLY A 5 -6.36 -0.15 -9.29
C GLY A 5 -7.63 -0.76 -9.87
N LEU A 6 -7.60 -1.15 -11.15
CA LEU A 6 -8.75 -1.73 -11.87
C LEU A 6 -9.24 -3.06 -11.31
N TYR A 7 -8.47 -3.69 -10.43
CA TYR A 7 -8.81 -4.95 -9.77
C TYR A 7 -9.00 -4.79 -8.26
N GLY A 8 -9.06 -3.56 -7.77
CA GLY A 8 -9.19 -3.24 -6.34
C GLY A 8 -10.37 -3.93 -5.67
N ASP A 9 -11.54 -3.90 -6.30
CA ASP A 9 -12.76 -4.57 -5.82
C ASP A 9 -12.64 -6.10 -5.77
N ILE A 10 -11.96 -6.73 -6.74
CA ILE A 10 -11.74 -8.18 -6.75
C ILE A 10 -10.81 -8.59 -5.60
N VAL A 11 -9.70 -7.88 -5.44
CA VAL A 11 -8.76 -8.11 -4.34
C VAL A 11 -9.45 -7.88 -2.98
N GLU A 12 -10.31 -6.86 -2.91
CA GLU A 12 -11.12 -6.58 -1.73
C GLU A 12 -12.09 -7.72 -1.42
N GLN A 13 -12.80 -8.22 -2.43
CA GLN A 13 -13.74 -9.33 -2.27
C GLN A 13 -13.05 -10.63 -1.83
N ILE A 14 -11.85 -10.93 -2.35
CA ILE A 14 -11.07 -12.11 -1.93
C ILE A 14 -10.81 -12.05 -0.43
N ARG A 15 -10.47 -10.87 0.11
CA ARG A 15 -10.17 -10.70 1.52
C ARG A 15 -11.43 -10.62 2.40
N ILE A 16 -12.43 -9.83 1.99
CA ILE A 16 -13.64 -9.58 2.80
C ILE A 16 -14.59 -10.78 2.82
N LYS A 17 -14.73 -11.56 1.75
CA LYS A 17 -15.60 -12.76 1.73
C LYS A 17 -15.23 -13.79 2.80
N GLN A 18 -13.96 -13.83 3.22
CA GLN A 18 -13.49 -14.70 4.31
C GLN A 18 -14.05 -14.29 5.68
N GLN A 19 -14.56 -13.07 5.84
CA GLN A 19 -14.88 -12.45 7.13
C GLN A 19 -16.38 -12.19 7.36
N LYS A 20 -17.27 -12.52 6.40
CA LYS A 20 -18.73 -12.27 6.48
C LYS A 20 -19.15 -10.83 6.87
N SER A 21 -18.25 -9.86 6.79
CA SER A 21 -18.55 -8.45 7.07
C SER A 21 -18.90 -7.75 5.76
N SER A 22 -20.17 -7.37 5.58
CA SER A 22 -20.70 -6.84 4.33
C SER A 22 -20.62 -5.32 4.20
N THR A 23 -19.84 -4.63 5.03
CA THR A 23 -20.14 -3.22 5.33
C THR A 23 -19.48 -2.17 4.45
N ASN A 24 -18.48 -2.48 3.62
CA ASN A 24 -17.80 -1.45 2.81
C ASN A 24 -17.29 -2.00 1.46
N THR A 25 -18.17 -2.59 0.67
CA THR A 25 -17.83 -3.09 -0.67
C THR A 25 -18.12 -2.06 -1.76
N PHE A 26 -17.23 -1.97 -2.75
CA PHE A 26 -17.46 -1.22 -3.99
C PHE A 26 -17.21 -2.11 -5.20
N THR A 27 -17.68 -1.68 -6.36
CA THR A 27 -17.46 -2.35 -7.65
C THR A 27 -16.67 -1.42 -8.56
N ILE A 28 -15.58 -1.92 -9.15
CA ILE A 28 -14.87 -1.16 -10.19
C ILE A 28 -15.74 -1.11 -11.44
N GLN A 29 -16.06 0.12 -11.86
CA GLN A 29 -16.72 0.48 -13.12
C GLN A 29 -15.69 1.19 -14.02
N PRO A 30 -14.97 0.45 -14.88
CA PRO A 30 -13.92 1.01 -15.72
C PRO A 30 -14.40 2.19 -16.58
N ARG A 31 -13.68 3.31 -16.52
CA ARG A 31 -13.94 4.47 -17.39
C ARG A 31 -12.76 4.73 -18.31
N MET A 32 -12.94 4.40 -19.57
CA MET A 32 -11.98 4.61 -20.63
C MET A 32 -11.98 6.07 -21.07
N GLY A 33 -10.79 6.62 -21.28
CA GLY A 33 -10.59 7.88 -21.98
C GLY A 33 -9.55 7.74 -23.07
N GLN A 34 -9.92 8.17 -24.28
CA GLN A 34 -9.01 8.25 -25.42
C GLN A 34 -8.41 9.65 -25.55
N PHE A 35 -7.15 9.70 -25.95
CA PHE A 35 -6.41 10.92 -26.25
C PHE A 35 -5.85 10.86 -27.67
N SER A 36 -5.64 12.03 -28.27
CA SER A 36 -4.90 12.21 -29.51
C SER A 36 -3.77 13.20 -29.30
N VAL A 37 -2.65 12.95 -29.97
CA VAL A 37 -1.41 13.72 -29.83
C VAL A 37 -1.07 14.37 -31.16
N TYR A 38 -0.82 15.66 -31.15
CA TYR A 38 -0.52 16.47 -32.32
C TYR A 38 0.81 17.18 -32.15
N SER A 39 1.66 17.12 -33.17
CA SER A 39 2.86 17.95 -33.26
C SER A 39 2.51 19.26 -33.96
N PRO A 40 2.77 20.42 -33.33
CA PRO A 40 2.62 21.69 -34.02
C PRO A 40 3.74 21.86 -35.08
N PRO A 41 3.61 22.82 -36.02
CA PRO A 41 4.66 23.13 -36.98
C PRO A 41 5.99 23.49 -36.29
N PRO A 42 7.15 23.16 -36.89
CA PRO A 42 8.46 23.53 -36.36
C PRO A 42 8.56 25.02 -36.02
N GLY A 43 9.16 25.35 -34.87
CA GLY A 43 9.32 26.73 -34.41
C GLY A 43 8.06 27.38 -33.83
N THR A 44 6.95 26.64 -33.70
CA THR A 44 5.72 27.16 -33.10
C THR A 44 5.45 26.56 -31.71
N SER A 45 4.88 27.38 -30.82
CA SER A 45 4.38 26.93 -29.51
C SER A 45 3.00 27.57 -29.32
N PRO A 46 1.97 26.94 -29.90
CA PRO A 46 0.65 27.57 -30.04
C PRO A 46 -0.12 27.62 -28.72
N LEU A 47 0.29 26.82 -27.74
CA LEU A 47 -0.40 26.70 -26.47
C LEU A 47 0.60 26.77 -25.31
N LYS A 48 0.41 27.76 -24.44
CA LYS A 48 1.24 27.98 -23.24
C LYS A 48 0.56 27.54 -21.94
N SER A 49 -0.71 27.16 -22.02
CA SER A 49 -1.55 26.85 -20.86
C SER A 49 -2.50 25.71 -21.15
N ILE A 50 -2.97 25.04 -20.10
CA ILE A 50 -4.03 24.02 -20.22
C ILE A 50 -5.35 24.74 -20.52
N ILE A 51 -6.07 24.30 -21.55
CA ILE A 51 -7.45 24.72 -21.85
C ILE A 51 -8.39 23.70 -21.25
N LEU A 52 -9.14 24.14 -20.25
CA LEU A 52 -10.21 23.38 -19.61
C LEU A 52 -11.55 24.01 -20.02
N PRO A 53 -12.45 23.25 -20.67
CA PRO A 53 -13.79 23.76 -20.91
C PRO A 53 -14.56 23.85 -19.58
N ILE A 54 -15.61 24.67 -19.57
CA ILE A 54 -16.47 24.80 -18.39
C ILE A 54 -17.08 23.42 -18.09
N PRO A 55 -16.88 22.87 -16.87
CA PRO A 55 -17.39 21.56 -16.54
C PRO A 55 -18.91 21.58 -16.51
N THR A 56 -19.51 20.51 -17.01
CA THR A 56 -20.95 20.22 -16.85
C THR A 56 -21.15 19.23 -15.72
N LYS A 57 -22.41 18.99 -15.33
CA LYS A 57 -22.77 17.96 -14.35
C LYS A 57 -22.21 16.56 -14.69
N PHE A 58 -22.02 16.27 -15.98
CA PHE A 58 -21.66 14.93 -16.45
C PHE A 58 -20.18 14.80 -16.86
N THR A 59 -19.52 15.89 -17.25
CA THR A 59 -18.13 15.85 -17.74
C THR A 59 -17.39 17.16 -17.52
N LYS A 60 -16.08 17.04 -17.24
CA LYS A 60 -15.13 18.17 -17.31
C LYS A 60 -14.80 18.58 -18.76
N GLY A 61 -15.34 17.87 -19.75
CA GLY A 61 -15.10 18.08 -21.17
C GLY A 61 -13.74 17.57 -21.64
N VAL A 62 -13.46 17.79 -22.93
CA VAL A 62 -12.16 17.49 -23.56
C VAL A 62 -11.18 18.60 -23.17
N ILE A 63 -10.07 18.21 -22.57
CA ILE A 63 -9.00 19.12 -22.15
C ILE A 63 -7.97 19.18 -23.29
N VAL A 64 -7.38 20.35 -23.51
CA VAL A 64 -6.27 20.52 -24.44
C VAL A 64 -5.07 21.09 -23.71
N TYR A 65 -3.91 20.46 -23.83
CA TYR A 65 -2.71 20.91 -23.11
C TYR A 65 -1.42 20.58 -23.87
N PRO A 66 -0.38 21.42 -23.73
CA PRO A 66 0.95 21.07 -24.22
C PRO A 66 1.61 20.09 -23.25
N ASN A 67 2.33 19.10 -23.78
CA ASN A 67 3.22 18.26 -22.98
C ASN A 67 4.65 18.84 -22.93
N LEU A 68 5.56 18.17 -22.23
CA LEU A 68 6.97 18.57 -22.10
C LEU A 68 7.73 18.64 -23.43
N PHE A 69 7.22 18.00 -24.48
CA PHE A 69 7.79 17.99 -25.83
C PHE A 69 7.12 19.02 -26.75
N ASN A 70 6.33 19.95 -26.20
CA ASN A 70 5.55 20.95 -26.95
C ASN A 70 4.54 20.31 -27.94
N GLN A 71 4.18 19.04 -27.73
CA GLN A 71 3.09 18.39 -28.45
C GLN A 71 1.76 18.74 -27.78
N ILE A 72 0.71 18.87 -28.56
CA ILE A 72 -0.63 19.14 -28.06
C ILE A 72 -1.37 17.83 -27.83
N ILE A 73 -1.78 17.63 -26.58
CA ILE A 73 -2.63 16.51 -26.17
C ILE A 73 -4.07 16.98 -26.14
N VAL A 74 -4.96 16.19 -26.75
CA VAL A 74 -6.39 16.45 -26.82
C VAL A 74 -7.12 15.25 -26.23
N GLY A 75 -7.89 15.48 -25.18
CA GLY A 75 -8.63 14.44 -24.49
C GLY A 75 -8.78 14.73 -23.00
N PRO A 76 -9.21 13.76 -22.19
CA PRO A 76 -9.73 12.47 -22.61
C PRO A 76 -11.20 12.57 -23.03
N THR A 77 -11.67 11.56 -23.75
CA THR A 77 -13.11 11.21 -23.73
C THR A 77 -13.50 10.55 -22.41
N ALA A 78 -14.80 10.33 -22.20
CA ALA A 78 -15.29 9.57 -21.06
C ALA A 78 -16.31 8.52 -21.55
N GLN A 79 -15.84 7.28 -21.73
CA GLN A 79 -16.69 6.15 -22.09
C GLN A 79 -16.66 5.12 -20.95
N THR A 80 -17.85 4.77 -20.44
CA THR A 80 -17.98 3.65 -19.51
C THR A 80 -17.81 2.34 -20.29
N GLN A 81 -17.06 1.40 -19.73
CA GLN A 81 -16.89 0.06 -20.29
C GLN A 81 -16.82 -0.98 -19.18
N PHE A 82 -16.98 -2.25 -19.54
CA PHE A 82 -16.86 -3.36 -18.58
C PHE A 82 -15.46 -3.97 -18.53
N ASP A 83 -14.72 -3.93 -19.65
CA ASP A 83 -13.37 -4.51 -19.73
C ASP A 83 -12.37 -3.72 -18.88
N ARG A 84 -11.48 -4.42 -18.18
CA ARG A 84 -10.44 -3.85 -17.30
C ARG A 84 -9.06 -3.84 -17.96
N SER A 85 -8.89 -4.57 -19.05
CA SER A 85 -7.62 -4.83 -19.72
C SER A 85 -7.54 -4.22 -21.13
N GLN A 86 -8.69 -4.12 -21.82
CA GLN A 86 -8.75 -3.63 -23.19
C GLN A 86 -9.36 -2.24 -23.26
N ALA A 87 -8.70 -1.34 -23.98
CA ALA A 87 -9.21 -0.02 -24.30
C ALA A 87 -8.83 0.33 -25.75
N PRO A 88 -9.49 -0.27 -26.75
CA PRO A 88 -9.12 -0.07 -28.15
C PRO A 88 -9.34 1.38 -28.56
N ILE A 89 -8.42 1.91 -29.36
CA ILE A 89 -8.58 3.24 -29.97
C ILE A 89 -9.70 3.16 -31.00
N LYS A 90 -10.66 4.08 -30.92
CA LYS A 90 -11.77 4.18 -31.88
C LYS A 90 -11.54 5.35 -32.84
N SER A 91 -11.80 5.10 -34.13
CA SER A 91 -11.51 6.05 -35.22
C SER A 91 -12.49 7.22 -35.25
N ASP A 92 -13.77 6.97 -34.95
CA ASP A 92 -14.82 7.98 -34.72
C ASP A 92 -14.44 8.92 -33.57
N VAL A 93 -13.94 8.37 -32.45
CA VAL A 93 -13.47 9.17 -31.32
C VAL A 93 -12.25 10.01 -31.70
N THR A 94 -11.34 9.46 -32.50
CA THR A 94 -10.17 10.22 -33.00
C THR A 94 -10.62 11.40 -33.87
N ARG A 95 -11.63 11.20 -34.73
CA ARG A 95 -12.21 12.27 -35.55
C ARG A 95 -12.84 13.36 -34.70
N MET A 96 -13.64 12.99 -33.69
CA MET A 96 -14.23 13.95 -32.76
C MET A 96 -13.18 14.76 -32.00
N LEU A 97 -12.10 14.13 -31.53
CA LEU A 97 -11.00 14.85 -30.87
C LEU A 97 -10.29 15.82 -31.84
N HIS A 98 -10.18 15.44 -33.11
CA HIS A 98 -9.62 16.33 -34.14
C HIS A 98 -10.53 17.55 -34.42
N GLU A 99 -11.83 17.34 -34.51
CA GLU A 99 -12.79 18.46 -34.63
C GLU A 99 -12.72 19.37 -33.40
N LYS A 100 -12.57 18.78 -32.21
CA LYS A 100 -12.52 19.54 -30.96
C LYS A 100 -11.28 20.43 -30.82
N ILE A 101 -10.11 19.96 -31.26
CA ILE A 101 -8.91 20.82 -31.26
C ILE A 101 -9.05 21.98 -32.26
N ASN A 102 -9.67 21.76 -33.42
CA ASN A 102 -9.90 22.83 -34.40
C ASN A 102 -10.90 23.88 -33.87
N GLU A 103 -11.89 23.47 -33.09
CA GLU A 103 -12.82 24.38 -32.40
C GLU A 103 -12.11 25.20 -31.31
N LEU A 104 -11.32 24.54 -30.45
CA LEU A 104 -10.72 25.18 -29.28
C LEU A 104 -9.48 26.02 -29.61
N ILE A 105 -8.78 25.69 -30.69
CA ILE A 105 -7.59 26.39 -31.15
C ILE A 105 -7.79 26.68 -32.64
N PRO A 106 -8.50 27.77 -33.01
CA PRO A 106 -8.75 28.09 -34.41
C PRO A 106 -7.49 28.29 -35.24
N SER A 107 -6.35 28.64 -34.63
CA SER A 107 -5.08 28.68 -35.36
C SER A 107 -4.68 27.30 -35.88
N CYS A 108 -5.04 26.20 -35.21
CA CYS A 108 -4.84 24.82 -35.67
C CYS A 108 -5.55 24.51 -36.98
N SER A 109 -6.70 25.12 -37.28
CA SER A 109 -7.39 24.84 -38.55
C SER A 109 -6.62 25.38 -39.76
N ASN A 110 -5.78 26.40 -39.53
CA ASN A 110 -4.96 27.05 -40.56
C ASN A 110 -3.50 26.57 -40.57
N SER A 111 -3.13 25.68 -39.64
CA SER A 111 -1.76 25.22 -39.49
C SER A 111 -1.71 23.70 -39.54
N ASN A 112 -0.71 23.17 -40.24
CA ASN A 112 -0.57 21.73 -40.48
C ASN A 112 -0.11 20.99 -39.21
N TYR A 113 -0.99 20.86 -38.21
CA TYR A 113 -0.72 20.07 -37.01
C TYR A 113 -0.76 18.61 -37.39
N THR A 114 0.38 17.94 -37.30
CA THR A 114 0.49 16.53 -37.66
C THR A 114 0.06 15.69 -36.47
N ARG A 115 -0.99 14.88 -36.63
CA ARG A 115 -1.33 13.85 -35.63
C ARG A 115 -0.22 12.79 -35.63
N ILE A 116 0.42 12.61 -34.48
CA ILE A 116 1.51 11.63 -34.31
C ILE A 116 1.05 10.33 -33.65
N GLY A 117 -0.12 10.34 -32.99
CA GLY A 117 -0.65 9.13 -32.37
C GLY A 117 -1.93 9.34 -31.58
N SER A 118 -2.42 8.24 -31.00
CA SER A 118 -3.49 8.20 -30.02
C SER A 118 -3.15 7.17 -28.95
N TYR A 119 -3.66 7.37 -27.74
CA TYR A 119 -3.57 6.38 -26.67
C TYR A 119 -4.84 6.41 -25.82
N THR A 120 -5.04 5.39 -25.00
CA THR A 120 -6.20 5.24 -24.15
C THR A 120 -5.74 4.93 -22.72
N GLY A 121 -6.56 5.32 -21.75
CA GLY A 121 -6.35 4.97 -20.35
C GLY A 121 -7.66 4.54 -19.72
N ILE A 122 -7.61 3.55 -18.83
CA ILE A 122 -8.77 3.05 -18.11
C ILE A 122 -8.65 3.48 -16.65
N ARG A 123 -9.66 4.19 -16.15
CA ARG A 123 -9.71 4.64 -14.76
C ARG A 123 -10.49 3.65 -13.89
N PRO A 124 -10.01 3.34 -12.67
CA PRO A 124 -10.73 2.51 -11.72
C PRO A 124 -11.79 3.34 -10.98
N ALA A 125 -12.81 3.81 -11.71
CA ALA A 125 -13.95 4.47 -11.08
C ALA A 125 -14.86 3.43 -10.41
N THR A 126 -15.73 3.87 -9.52
CA THR A 126 -16.71 3.04 -8.80
C THR A 126 -18.11 3.63 -8.95
N GLU A 127 -19.10 2.97 -8.37
CA GLU A 127 -20.46 3.50 -8.17
C GLU A 127 -20.50 4.74 -7.25
N HIS A 128 -19.40 5.03 -6.54
CA HIS A 128 -19.27 6.17 -5.64
C HIS A 128 -18.53 7.35 -6.28
N SER A 129 -18.84 8.56 -5.83
CA SER A 129 -18.13 9.78 -6.27
C SER A 129 -16.70 9.85 -5.74
N ASP A 130 -16.51 9.44 -4.49
CA ASP A 130 -15.27 9.58 -3.71
C ASP A 130 -14.38 8.35 -3.78
N TYR A 131 -13.13 8.50 -3.31
CA TYR A 131 -12.20 7.38 -3.17
C TYR A 131 -12.68 6.41 -2.10
N GLN A 132 -12.37 5.12 -2.29
CA GLN A 132 -12.77 4.04 -1.40
C GLN A 132 -11.55 3.65 -0.55
N ILE A 133 -11.23 4.49 0.43
CA ILE A 133 -10.09 4.27 1.34
C ILE A 133 -10.63 3.89 2.71
N HIS A 134 -10.43 2.63 3.12
CA HIS A 134 -10.99 2.07 4.34
C HIS A 134 -9.94 1.23 5.07
N ALA A 135 -9.91 1.30 6.40
CA ALA A 135 -9.07 0.45 7.25
C ALA A 135 -9.95 -0.55 8.01
N TYR A 136 -9.44 -1.77 8.13
CA TYR A 136 -10.05 -2.90 8.83
C TYR A 136 -9.02 -3.45 9.81
N SER A 137 -8.94 -2.82 10.99
CA SER A 137 -7.96 -3.17 12.04
C SER A 137 -8.00 -4.64 12.42
N GLU A 138 -9.19 -5.23 12.48
CA GLU A 138 -9.45 -6.61 12.89
C GLU A 138 -8.77 -7.66 11.99
N ILE A 139 -8.56 -7.33 10.71
CA ILE A 139 -7.93 -8.21 9.72
C ILE A 139 -6.63 -7.66 9.15
N GLN A 140 -6.13 -6.57 9.73
CA GLN A 140 -4.92 -5.88 9.32
C GLN A 140 -4.91 -5.55 7.82
N TRP A 141 -6.03 -5.02 7.35
CA TRP A 141 -6.24 -4.72 5.95
C TRP A 141 -6.59 -3.25 5.76
N ILE A 142 -6.05 -2.65 4.72
CA ILE A 142 -6.41 -1.31 4.27
C ILE A 142 -6.74 -1.43 2.80
N CYS A 143 -7.90 -0.94 2.41
CA CYS A 143 -8.28 -0.73 1.02
C CYS A 143 -7.93 0.68 0.58
N CYS A 144 -7.35 0.81 -0.60
CA CYS A 144 -7.18 2.06 -1.34
C CYS A 144 -7.69 1.85 -2.76
N GLY A 145 -9.02 1.92 -2.90
CA GLY A 145 -9.76 1.68 -4.13
C GLY A 145 -10.39 2.94 -4.72
N GLY A 146 -10.92 2.82 -5.94
CA GLY A 146 -11.68 3.92 -6.56
C GLY A 146 -10.84 5.16 -6.92
N ILE A 147 -9.51 5.03 -7.00
CA ILE A 147 -8.59 6.14 -7.28
C ILE A 147 -8.70 6.58 -8.75
N ARG A 148 -9.69 7.43 -9.01
CA ARG A 148 -10.13 7.92 -10.33
C ARG A 148 -9.33 9.15 -10.79
N SER A 149 -9.92 9.94 -11.69
CA SER A 149 -9.40 11.25 -12.08
C SER A 149 -9.11 12.07 -10.82
N THR A 150 -7.90 12.66 -10.71
CA THR A 150 -7.21 13.27 -9.54
C THR A 150 -6.34 12.35 -8.69
N GLY A 151 -6.33 11.04 -8.93
CA GLY A 151 -5.46 10.10 -8.20
C GLY A 151 -3.98 10.44 -8.27
N LEU A 152 -3.48 10.86 -9.45
CA LEU A 152 -2.08 11.29 -9.59
C LEU A 152 -1.79 12.54 -8.75
N THR A 153 -2.66 13.55 -8.82
CA THR A 153 -2.52 14.81 -8.07
C THR A 153 -2.58 14.58 -6.56
N SER A 154 -3.44 13.65 -6.11
CA SER A 154 -3.63 13.33 -4.69
C SER A 154 -2.68 12.23 -4.19
N SER A 155 -1.78 11.70 -5.02
CA SER A 155 -1.03 10.46 -4.72
C SER A 155 -0.17 10.55 -3.45
N LEU A 156 0.50 11.68 -3.25
CA LEU A 156 1.32 11.93 -2.05
C LEU A 156 0.47 11.97 -0.78
N ALA A 157 -0.62 12.75 -0.80
CA ALA A 157 -1.54 12.85 0.33
C ALA A 157 -2.23 11.51 0.66
N ILE A 158 -2.59 10.73 -0.37
CA ILE A 158 -3.11 9.36 -0.18
C ILE A 158 -2.06 8.47 0.48
N GLY A 159 -0.78 8.59 0.07
CA GLY A 159 0.32 7.84 0.66
C GLY A 159 0.53 8.15 2.14
N GLU A 160 0.55 9.44 2.49
CA GLU A 160 0.65 9.90 3.88
C GLU A 160 -0.54 9.40 4.72
N TYR A 161 -1.75 9.54 4.21
CA TYR A 161 -2.96 9.07 4.90
C TYR A 161 -2.95 7.54 5.13
N ILE A 162 -2.54 6.75 4.13
CA ILE A 162 -2.40 5.30 4.31
C ILE A 162 -1.33 4.96 5.34
N TYR A 163 -0.22 5.70 5.36
CA TYR A 163 0.84 5.50 6.35
C TYR A 163 0.34 5.76 7.78
N GLU A 164 -0.46 6.81 7.99
CA GLU A 164 -1.09 7.10 9.28
C GLU A 164 -2.01 5.94 9.72
N LEU A 165 -2.87 5.45 8.83
CA LEU A 165 -3.74 4.29 9.10
C LEU A 165 -2.93 3.03 9.47
N VAL A 166 -1.81 2.77 8.77
CA VAL A 166 -0.92 1.64 9.10
C VAL A 166 -0.31 1.80 10.50
N ASN A 167 0.12 3.00 10.86
CA ASN A 167 0.70 3.29 12.17
C ASN A 167 -0.34 3.10 13.29
N GLU A 168 -1.56 3.58 13.10
CA GLU A 168 -2.66 3.41 14.05
C GLU A 168 -2.97 1.93 14.28
N MET A 169 -3.17 1.18 13.20
CA MET A 169 -3.42 -0.27 13.27
C MET A 169 -2.27 -1.04 13.92
N SER A 170 -1.02 -0.56 13.76
CA SER A 170 0.14 -1.18 14.38
C SER A 170 0.23 -0.90 15.88
N ARG A 171 -0.25 0.25 16.37
CA ARG A 171 -0.33 0.59 17.80
C ARG A 171 -1.46 -0.16 18.52
N GLU A 172 -2.59 -0.38 17.84
CA GLU A 172 -3.71 -1.17 18.37
C GLU A 172 -3.37 -2.67 18.50
N ARG A 173 -2.27 -3.10 17.88
CA ARG A 173 -1.78 -4.47 17.90
C ARG A 173 -1.17 -4.81 19.25
N LYS A 174 -2.01 -5.00 20.26
CA LYS A 174 -1.66 -5.81 21.44
C LYS A 174 -1.61 -7.25 20.98
N TYR A 175 -0.44 -7.76 20.59
CA TYR A 175 -0.28 -9.19 20.42
C TYR A 175 -0.43 -9.86 21.79
N PRO A 176 -1.48 -10.68 22.04
CA PRO A 176 -1.36 -11.68 23.08
C PRO A 176 -0.22 -12.63 22.69
N LEU A 177 0.80 -12.79 23.54
CA LEU A 177 1.77 -13.86 23.40
C LEU A 177 1.03 -15.19 23.58
N HIS A 178 0.69 -15.84 22.47
CA HIS A 178 0.11 -17.18 22.47
C HIS A 178 1.24 -18.22 22.44
N CYS A 179 1.83 -18.49 23.59
CA CYS A 179 2.79 -19.58 23.75
C CYS A 179 2.07 -20.85 24.22
N THR A 180 1.70 -21.73 23.29
CA THR A 180 1.20 -23.07 23.65
C THR A 180 1.98 -24.16 22.91
N GLY A 181 2.78 -24.93 23.65
CA GLY A 181 3.42 -26.19 23.23
C GLY A 181 4.73 -26.06 22.43
N TYR A 182 5.62 -27.04 22.63
CA TYR A 182 7.00 -27.10 22.14
C TYR A 182 7.15 -27.60 20.68
N SER A 183 7.86 -26.86 19.81
CA SER A 183 8.54 -27.36 18.59
C SER A 183 9.60 -26.37 18.05
N ALA A 184 10.60 -26.85 17.30
CA ALA A 184 11.67 -26.01 16.71
C ALA A 184 11.15 -25.00 15.66
N GLU A 185 10.14 -25.39 14.89
CA GLU A 185 9.45 -24.51 13.93
C GLU A 185 8.71 -23.38 14.65
N ARG A 186 8.13 -23.67 15.84
CA ARG A 186 7.45 -22.67 16.67
C ARG A 186 8.41 -21.74 17.39
N TYR A 187 9.60 -22.20 17.75
CA TYR A 187 10.69 -21.32 18.24
C TYR A 187 11.02 -20.25 17.19
N SER A 188 11.20 -20.66 15.94
CA SER A 188 11.50 -19.74 14.84
C SER A 188 10.36 -18.74 14.59
N GLN A 189 9.10 -19.21 14.62
CA GLN A 189 7.93 -18.32 14.51
C GLN A 189 7.81 -17.34 15.67
N SER A 190 8.08 -17.78 16.90
CA SER A 190 8.05 -16.91 18.09
C SER A 190 9.18 -15.88 18.04
N LEU A 191 10.37 -16.29 17.59
CA LEU A 191 11.51 -15.39 17.40
C LEU A 191 11.22 -14.34 16.32
N ASP A 192 10.56 -14.71 15.23
CA ASP A 192 10.16 -13.76 14.18
C ASP A 192 9.05 -12.80 14.67
N GLN A 193 8.13 -13.26 15.51
CA GLN A 193 7.16 -12.37 16.17
C GLN A 193 7.84 -11.34 17.07
N LEU A 194 8.85 -11.75 17.86
CA LEU A 194 9.63 -10.82 18.69
C LEU A 194 10.37 -9.77 17.84
N LYS A 195 10.99 -10.19 16.73
CA LYS A 195 11.66 -9.25 15.81
C LYS A 195 10.71 -8.22 15.19
N VAL A 196 9.43 -8.58 15.02
CA VAL A 196 8.39 -7.67 14.51
C VAL A 196 7.84 -6.77 15.62
N MET A 197 7.74 -7.27 16.85
CA MET A 197 7.21 -6.53 18.00
C MET A 197 8.17 -5.47 18.53
N PHE A 198 9.48 -5.66 18.35
CA PHE A 198 10.48 -4.72 18.83
C PHE A 198 11.25 -4.13 17.64
N ILE A 199 11.28 -2.79 17.52
CA ILE A 199 11.99 -2.09 16.45
C ILE A 199 13.51 -2.30 16.65
N ALA A 200 14.16 -3.01 15.74
CA ALA A 200 15.60 -3.21 15.77
C ALA A 200 16.34 -1.87 15.53
N THR A 201 17.23 -1.50 16.46
CA THR A 201 18.15 -0.38 16.26
C THR A 201 19.33 -0.82 15.36
N PRO A 202 20.16 0.10 14.83
CA PRO A 202 21.38 -0.26 14.09
C PRO A 202 22.38 -1.10 14.90
N GLN A 203 22.30 -1.08 16.24
CA GLN A 203 23.05 -1.97 17.15
C GLN A 203 22.29 -3.24 17.56
N GLY A 204 21.16 -3.54 16.90
CA GLY A 204 20.26 -4.64 17.25
C GLY A 204 19.21 -4.26 18.31
N LEU A 205 18.40 -5.24 18.71
CA LEU A 205 17.49 -5.10 19.85
C LEU A 205 18.29 -5.17 21.16
N GLN A 206 18.10 -4.22 22.06
CA GLN A 206 18.72 -4.20 23.40
C GLN A 206 17.64 -4.14 24.50
N PRO A 207 16.74 -5.13 24.62
CA PRO A 207 15.80 -5.17 25.74
C PRO A 207 16.60 -5.30 27.04
N LYS A 208 16.11 -4.74 28.16
CA LYS A 208 16.75 -4.91 29.46
C LYS A 208 15.97 -5.93 30.29
N LEU A 209 16.65 -6.95 30.80
CA LEU A 209 16.05 -7.84 31.78
C LEU A 209 15.94 -7.13 33.12
N ILE A 210 14.75 -7.15 33.71
CA ILE A 210 14.57 -6.77 35.11
C ILE A 210 14.12 -8.03 35.85
N MET A 211 15.03 -8.61 36.62
CA MET A 211 14.67 -9.66 37.59
C MET A 211 14.07 -9.00 38.82
N THR A 212 12.87 -9.42 39.20
CA THR A 212 12.19 -8.90 40.39
C THR A 212 12.51 -9.70 41.66
N ASP A 213 13.05 -10.92 41.53
CA ASP A 213 13.37 -11.80 42.65
C ASP A 213 14.89 -11.96 42.82
N SER A 214 15.42 -11.51 43.96
CA SER A 214 16.85 -11.33 44.26
C SER A 214 17.62 -12.60 44.67
N THR A 215 17.11 -13.79 44.39
CA THR A 215 17.67 -15.07 44.89
C THR A 215 18.49 -15.85 43.86
N LEU A 216 18.65 -15.36 42.64
CA LEU A 216 19.42 -16.04 41.59
C LEU A 216 20.69 -15.26 41.23
N THR A 217 21.84 -15.77 41.64
CA THR A 217 23.15 -15.36 41.13
C THR A 217 23.51 -16.21 39.91
N VAL A 218 23.44 -15.64 38.71
CA VAL A 218 23.89 -16.30 37.48
C VAL A 218 25.38 -16.02 37.28
N SER A 219 26.25 -17.00 37.52
CA SER A 219 27.66 -16.94 37.10
C SER A 219 27.78 -17.44 35.66
N ALA A 220 28.62 -16.76 34.86
CA ALA A 220 28.85 -17.11 33.46
C ALA A 220 29.36 -18.56 33.30
N GLY A 221 28.64 -19.35 32.51
CA GLY A 221 28.90 -20.77 32.22
C GLY A 221 27.61 -21.49 31.84
N ASP A 222 27.75 -22.61 31.13
CA ASP A 222 26.62 -23.46 30.74
C ASP A 222 25.81 -23.89 31.98
N ILE A 223 24.52 -23.59 31.96
CA ILE A 223 23.59 -24.02 33.01
C ILE A 223 23.08 -25.41 32.60
N GLU A 224 23.43 -26.45 33.36
CA GLU A 224 22.75 -27.75 33.27
C GLU A 224 21.36 -27.60 33.90
N PHE A 225 20.32 -27.88 33.10
CA PHE A 225 18.94 -27.80 33.56
C PHE A 225 18.46 -29.17 34.03
N THR A 226 18.27 -29.30 35.34
CA THR A 226 17.37 -30.31 35.92
C THR A 226 15.95 -29.74 35.99
N ASP A 227 14.94 -30.60 36.00
CA ASP A 227 13.50 -30.26 36.01
C ASP A 227 13.03 -29.39 37.21
N GLU A 228 13.94 -28.99 38.10
CA GLU A 228 13.65 -28.32 39.37
C GLU A 228 13.83 -26.79 39.33
N ILE A 229 14.46 -26.22 38.29
CA ILE A 229 14.70 -24.76 38.21
C ILE A 229 13.51 -24.04 37.58
N ASN A 230 12.56 -23.61 38.42
CA ASN A 230 11.45 -22.75 38.04
C ASN A 230 11.88 -21.29 37.97
N ILE A 231 12.27 -20.81 36.78
CA ILE A 231 12.45 -19.38 36.53
C ILE A 231 11.08 -18.74 36.35
N THR A 232 10.46 -18.27 37.43
CA THR A 232 9.21 -17.50 37.41
C THR A 232 9.51 -15.98 37.34
N ASN A 233 8.53 -15.17 36.93
CA ASN A 233 8.57 -13.70 37.04
C ASN A 233 9.69 -12.94 36.30
N LEU A 234 9.86 -13.22 35.00
CA LEU A 234 10.87 -12.55 34.19
C LEU A 234 10.17 -11.52 33.30
N LYS A 235 10.49 -10.23 33.50
CA LYS A 235 9.93 -9.12 32.71
C LYS A 235 10.97 -8.56 31.75
N ILE A 236 10.53 -8.22 30.55
CA ILE A 236 11.34 -7.51 29.55
C ILE A 236 10.93 -6.03 29.57
N GLU A 237 11.89 -5.15 29.82
CA GLU A 237 11.72 -3.71 29.59
C GLU A 237 12.17 -3.37 28.17
N CYS A 238 11.28 -2.75 27.40
CA CYS A 238 11.60 -2.19 26.08
C CYS A 238 10.99 -0.79 25.97
N ASN A 239 11.85 0.23 25.75
CA ASN A 239 11.45 1.63 25.63
C ASN A 239 10.57 2.17 26.79
N GLY A 240 10.81 1.69 28.01
CA GLY A 240 10.09 2.12 29.22
C GLY A 240 8.78 1.37 29.49
N GLU A 241 8.40 0.41 28.65
CA GLU A 241 7.27 -0.49 28.88
C GLU A 241 7.74 -1.88 29.33
N LEU A 242 7.01 -2.48 30.27
CA LEU A 242 7.31 -3.79 30.84
C LEU A 242 6.38 -4.86 30.30
N PHE A 243 6.96 -5.96 29.83
CA PHE A 243 6.26 -7.12 29.27
C PHE A 243 6.50 -8.36 30.13
N ASP A 244 5.43 -9.05 30.52
CA ASP A 244 5.53 -10.34 31.23
C ASP A 244 5.89 -11.47 30.27
N VAL A 245 6.98 -12.19 30.56
CA VAL A 245 7.39 -13.38 29.80
C VAL A 245 6.96 -14.63 30.54
N SER A 246 5.90 -15.26 30.06
CA SER A 246 5.31 -16.46 30.66
C SER A 246 6.00 -17.77 30.26
N HIS A 247 6.85 -17.77 29.22
CA HIS A 247 7.39 -19.00 28.65
C HIS A 247 8.91 -19.14 28.85
N SER A 248 9.34 -20.27 29.41
CA SER A 248 10.75 -20.60 29.75
C SER A 248 11.71 -20.53 28.56
N LEU A 249 11.29 -20.98 27.36
CA LEU A 249 12.14 -20.89 26.15
C LEU A 249 12.40 -19.46 25.65
N LEU A 250 11.49 -18.51 25.87
CA LEU A 250 11.72 -17.10 25.54
C LEU A 250 12.73 -16.46 26.51
N LYS A 251 12.72 -16.91 27.77
CA LYS A 251 13.73 -16.55 28.77
C LYS A 251 15.10 -17.08 28.35
N LEU A 252 15.16 -18.33 27.87
CA LEU A 252 16.37 -19.00 27.35
C LEU A 252 16.91 -18.36 26.05
N ALA A 253 16.06 -18.10 25.07
CA ALA A 253 16.45 -17.48 23.78
C ALA A 253 17.09 -16.09 23.97
N TRP A 254 16.63 -15.37 24.99
CA TRP A 254 17.14 -14.04 25.32
C TRP A 254 18.44 -14.10 26.14
N MET A 255 18.56 -15.05 27.07
CA MET A 255 19.81 -15.28 27.81
C MET A 255 20.95 -15.73 26.87
N THR A 256 20.64 -16.51 25.84
CA THR A 256 21.60 -17.06 24.86
C THR A 256 22.04 -16.05 23.79
N THR A 257 21.22 -15.05 23.46
CA THR A 257 21.57 -13.99 22.49
C THR A 257 22.48 -12.91 23.06
N ASN A 258 22.64 -12.85 24.39
CA ASN A 258 23.56 -11.94 25.09
C ASN A 258 24.86 -12.61 25.56
N SER A 259 25.01 -13.93 25.41
CA SER A 259 26.31 -14.58 25.49
C SER A 259 26.92 -14.62 24.08
N SER A 260 27.91 -13.77 23.82
CA SER A 260 28.90 -14.08 22.78
C SER A 260 29.32 -15.54 22.97
N PHE A 261 29.26 -16.35 21.91
CA PHE A 261 29.51 -17.81 21.84
C PHE A 261 28.29 -18.74 22.03
N ILE A 262 27.44 -18.89 21.00
CA ILE A 262 26.65 -20.12 20.86
C ILE A 262 26.59 -20.56 19.39
N THR A 263 27.28 -21.66 19.07
CA THR A 263 27.02 -22.50 17.89
C THR A 263 26.04 -23.60 18.30
N PRO A 264 24.95 -23.85 17.53
CA PRO A 264 23.98 -24.86 17.88
C PRO A 264 24.56 -26.26 17.63
N HIS A 265 24.69 -27.08 18.68
CA HIS A 265 24.74 -28.52 18.51
C HIS A 265 23.30 -29.05 18.55
N ALA A 266 22.90 -29.71 17.47
CA ALA A 266 21.63 -30.44 17.43
C ALA A 266 21.65 -31.55 18.49
N CYS A 267 20.65 -31.58 19.37
CA CYS A 267 20.34 -32.79 20.13
C CYS A 267 19.95 -33.87 19.12
N SER A 268 20.72 -34.95 19.08
CA SER A 268 20.29 -36.22 18.50
C SER A 268 19.16 -36.82 19.32
N ASP A 269 18.22 -37.45 18.61
CA ASP A 269 16.94 -38.06 19.03
C ASP A 269 16.88 -38.70 20.43
#